data_AF-A0A7V6X454-F1
#
_entry.id   AF-A0A7V6X454-F1
#
_cell.length_a   1.000
_cell.length_b   1.000
_cell.length_c   1.000
_cell.angle_alpha   90.00
_cell.angle_beta   90.00
_cell.angle_gamma   90.00
#
_symmetry.space_group_name_H-M   'P 1'
#
loop_
_entity.id
_entity.type
_entity.pdbx_description
1 polymer ?
#
loop_
_entity_poly.entity_id
_entity_poly.type
_entity_poly.pdbx_seq_one_letter_code
_entity_poly.pdbx_strand_id
1 'polypeptide(L)' 'MKLDKGVFVLSLDTELAWGMRDKPKAVVRNKRYYEKTHKVINEILNLMINYNISATWAIVGKLF' A
#
# COMPACT_ATOMS: atom_id res chain seq x y z
N MET A 1 23.21 -16.54 -3.33
CA MET A 1 22.13 -17.54 -3.31
C MET A 1 21.53 -17.62 -4.71
N LYS A 2 21.54 -18.78 -5.36
CA LYS A 2 20.93 -18.98 -6.67
C LYS A 2 19.56 -19.62 -6.45
N LEU A 3 18.53 -19.11 -7.11
CA LEU A 3 17.17 -19.65 -7.03
C LEU A 3 16.98 -20.64 -8.17
N ASP A 4 16.31 -21.75 -7.87
CA ASP A 4 16.09 -22.84 -8.84
C ASP A 4 15.09 -22.45 -9.95
N LYS A 5 14.32 -21.39 -9.73
CA LYS A 5 13.35 -20.81 -10.67
C LYS A 5 13.31 -19.29 -10.55
N GLY A 6 12.81 -18.63 -11.59
CA GLY A 6 12.44 -17.22 -11.52
C GLY A 6 11.39 -17.00 -10.43
N VAL A 7 11.55 -15.93 -9.66
CA VAL A 7 10.63 -15.57 -8.58
C VAL A 7 9.91 -14.29 -8.96
N PHE A 8 8.58 -14.33 -8.87
CA PHE A 8 7.73 -13.16 -8.99
C PHE A 8 7.49 -12.59 -7.60
N VAL A 9 7.97 -11.37 -7.34
CA VAL A 9 7.92 -10.72 -6.02
C VAL A 9 6.95 -9.56 -6.07
N LEU A 10 6.04 -9.51 -5.10
CA LEU A 10 5.19 -8.36 -4.85
C LEU A 10 5.70 -7.59 -3.63
N SER A 11 6.05 -6.33 -3.85
CA SER A 11 6.42 -5.37 -2.80
C SER A 11 5.57 -4.12 -2.96
N LEU A 12 4.86 -3.73 -1.91
CA LEU A 12 3.94 -2.60 -1.91
C LEU A 12 4.45 -1.49 -0.98
N ASP A 13 4.67 -0.30 -1.54
CA ASP A 13 4.94 0.90 -0.76
C ASP A 13 3.64 1.38 -0.10
N THR A 14 3.64 1.42 1.23
CA THR A 14 2.46 1.74 2.04
C THR A 14 2.65 3.09 2.71
N GLU A 15 2.43 4.14 1.93
CA GLU A 15 2.68 5.53 2.31
C GLU A 15 1.44 6.28 2.82
N LEU A 16 0.22 5.84 2.47
CA LEU A 16 -1.03 6.54 2.78
C LEU A 16 -1.00 8.01 2.32
N ALA A 17 -1.03 8.96 3.27
CA ALA A 17 -0.93 10.41 3.01
C ALA A 17 0.46 10.97 3.36
N TRP A 18 1.49 10.14 3.40
CA TRP A 18 2.87 10.57 3.59
C TRP A 18 3.26 11.67 2.59
N GLY A 19 4.01 12.67 3.04
CA GLY A 19 4.43 13.80 2.20
C GLY A 19 3.30 14.76 1.78
N MET A 20 2.12 14.68 2.40
CA MET A 20 0.99 15.59 2.13
C MET A 20 0.79 16.69 3.18
N ARG A 21 1.55 16.66 4.29
CA ARG A 21 1.41 17.59 5.41
C ARG A 21 1.60 19.05 5.00
N ASP A 22 2.52 19.31 4.08
CA ASP A 22 2.84 20.63 3.51
C ASP A 22 1.91 21.03 2.33
N LYS A 23 0.97 20.16 1.94
CA LYS A 23 0.13 20.32 0.73
C LYS A 23 -1.37 20.25 1.03
N PRO A 24 -1.92 21.11 1.92
CA PRO A 24 -3.30 21.01 2.39
C PRO A 24 -4.34 21.13 1.27
N LYS A 25 -4.10 21.97 0.25
CA LYS A 25 -5.00 22.09 -0.91
C LYS A 25 -5.11 20.79 -1.71
N ALA A 26 -4.00 20.06 -1.84
CA ALA A 26 -3.99 18.77 -2.53
C ALA A 26 -4.72 17.70 -1.72
N VAL A 27 -4.59 17.72 -0.39
CA VAL A 27 -5.34 16.81 0.51
C VAL A 27 -6.85 17.00 0.32
N VAL A 28 -7.34 18.24 0.36
CA VAL A 28 -8.77 18.54 0.19
C VAL A 28 -9.26 18.10 -1.19
N ARG A 29 -8.51 18.42 -2.26
CA ARG A 29 -8.87 18.03 -3.63
C ARG A 29 -8.95 16.51 -3.81
N ASN A 30 -8.07 15.77 -3.14
CA ASN A 30 -7.98 14.32 -3.24
C ASN A 30 -8.62 13.58 -2.05
N LYS A 31 -9.48 14.25 -1.25
CA LYS A 31 -10.06 13.70 -0.01
C LYS A 31 -10.66 12.29 -0.20
N ARG A 32 -11.43 12.09 -1.26
CA ARG A 32 -12.06 10.79 -1.59
C ARG A 32 -11.06 9.66 -1.79
N TYR A 33 -9.86 9.96 -2.30
CA TYR A 33 -8.79 8.97 -2.46
C TYR A 33 -8.33 8.47 -1.09
N TYR A 34 -7.97 9.40 -0.18
CA TYR A 34 -7.48 9.06 1.15
C TYR A 34 -8.53 8.34 2.01
N GLU A 35 -9.80 8.76 1.93
CA GLU A 35 -10.90 8.10 2.66
C GLU A 35 -11.13 6.65 2.20
N LYS A 36 -10.87 6.35 0.93
CA LYS A 36 -11.03 5.00 0.37
C LYS A 36 -9.81 4.11 0.61
N THR A 37 -8.63 4.67 0.85
CA THR A 37 -7.38 3.91 0.94
C THR A 37 -7.46 2.75 1.92
N HIS A 38 -8.05 2.95 3.11
CA HIS A 38 -8.21 1.88 4.10
C HIS A 38 -9.06 0.72 3.58
N LYS A 39 -10.17 1.01 2.90
CA LYS A 39 -11.02 -0.02 2.27
C LYS A 39 -10.24 -0.78 1.19
N VAL A 40 -9.51 -0.07 0.34
CA VAL A 40 -8.73 -0.68 -0.75
C VAL A 40 -7.62 -1.58 -0.21
N ILE A 41 -6.91 -1.17 0.85
CA ILE A 41 -5.91 -2.02 1.50
C ILE A 41 -6.53 -3.33 1.98
N ASN A 42 -7.70 -3.30 2.62
CA ASN A 42 -8.40 -4.51 3.05
C ASN A 42 -8.79 -5.41 1.87
N GLU A 43 -9.26 -4.83 0.76
CA GLU A 43 -9.59 -5.59 -0.45
C GLU A 43 -8.34 -6.26 -1.07
N ILE A 44 -7.20 -5.56 -1.09
CA ILE A 44 -5.93 -6.13 -1.55
C ILE A 44 -5.49 -7.27 -0.63
N LEU A 45 -5.53 -7.09 0.69
CA LEU A 45 -5.19 -8.14 1.65
C LEU A 45 -6.07 -9.39 1.46
N ASN A 46 -7.38 -9.21 1.24
CA ASN A 46 -8.29 -10.30 0.96
C ASN A 46 -7.93 -11.05 -0.33
N LEU A 47 -7.52 -10.35 -1.39
CA LEU A 47 -7.02 -11.00 -2.61
C LEU A 47 -5.76 -11.82 -2.33
N MET A 48 -4.81 -11.27 -1.57
CA MET A 48 -3.57 -11.99 -1.22
C MET A 48 -3.88 -13.27 -0.43
N ILE A 49 -4.81 -13.21 0.52
CA ILE A 49 -5.27 -14.37 1.31
C ILE A 49 -5.95 -15.40 0.40
N ASN A 50 -6.93 -14.96 -0.40
CA ASN A 50 -7.75 -15.86 -1.23
C ASN A 50 -6.93 -16.60 -2.28
N TYR A 51 -5.88 -15.98 -2.82
CA TYR A 51 -4.99 -16.59 -3.80
C TYR A 51 -3.70 -17.15 -3.20
N ASN A 52 -3.57 -17.16 -1.86
CA ASN A 52 -2.37 -17.60 -1.14
C ASN A 52 -1.07 -16.96 -1.67
N ILE A 53 -1.13 -15.65 -1.93
CA ILE A 53 -0.01 -14.85 -2.44
C ILE A 53 0.70 -14.19 -1.26
N SER A 54 2.01 -14.40 -1.18
CA SER A 54 2.87 -13.67 -0.25
C SER A 54 3.29 -12.33 -0.86
N ALA A 55 3.29 -11.28 -0.05
CA ALA A 55 3.74 -9.94 -0.45
C ALA A 55 4.45 -9.23 0.71
N THR A 56 5.36 -8.32 0.39
CA THR A 56 5.98 -7.42 1.36
C THR A 56 5.27 -6.07 1.34
N TRP A 57 4.99 -5.53 2.53
CA TRP A 57 4.40 -4.21 2.71
C TRP A 57 5.44 -3.29 3.35
N ALA A 58 6.00 -2.38 2.55
CA ALA A 58 6.96 -1.39 3.02
C ALA A 58 6.20 -0.22 3.64
N ILE A 59 6.09 -0.21 4.97
CA ILE A 59 5.28 0.76 5.70
C ILE A 59 6.17 1.93 6.16
N VAL A 60 5.74 3.17 5.90
CA VAL A 60 6.41 4.37 6.43
C VAL A 60 6.25 4.47 7.94
N GLY A 61 7.28 4.93 8.65
CA GLY A 61 7.29 4.96 10.13
C GLY A 61 6.31 5.96 10.78
N LYS A 62 5.68 6.85 10.01
CA LYS A 62 4.77 7.87 10.52
C LYS A 62 3.49 7.88 9.69
N LEU A 63 2.51 7.13 10.20
CA LEU A 63 1.18 6.96 9.60
C LEU A 63 0.14 7.95 10.15
N PHE A 64 0.46 8.62 11.27
CA PHE A 64 -0.40 9.57 12.01
C PHE A 64 0.49 10.56 12.76
#